data_AF-J0D585-F1
#
_entry.id   AF-J0D585-F1
#
_cell.length_a   1.000
_cell.length_b   1.000
_cell.length_c   1.000
_cell.angle_alpha   90.00
_cell.angle_beta   90.00
_cell.angle_gamma   90.00
#
_symmetry.space_group_name_H-M   'P 1'
#
loop_
_entity.id
_entity.type
_entity.pdbx_description
1 polymer ?
#
loop_
_entity_poly.entity_id
_entity_poly.type
_entity_poly.pdbx_seq_one_letter_code
_entity_poly.pdbx_strand_id
1 'polypeptide(L)'
;MLSDRQYDSRVRIGIITVITVLVFSPVIMAGSTNILRYIQDMRATSVSMVDEFQGLLDTDHPPFGEKPANFIPGLSLPEWWPADPIPAERVPAVKKAISVYNSRIRKLYPGWTVTYESVKRAYGRNLAYNIRHRWQLGRKEKQFVVWCRNDADLVYRHPVVMQDELHHKNERVEYPPTNFDYVNDTSGKYKDYTFWSSWDDIDTDYY
;
A
#
# COMPACT_ATOMS: atom_id res chain seq x y z
N MET A 1 24.58 -63.35 -23.96
CA MET A 1 23.16 -63.12 -24.32
C MET A 1 22.35 -63.08 -23.03
N LEU A 2 21.75 -61.93 -22.71
CA LEU A 2 20.76 -61.86 -21.63
C LEU A 2 19.55 -62.71 -22.03
N SER A 3 18.99 -63.48 -21.09
CA SER A 3 17.73 -64.20 -21.30
C SER A 3 16.63 -63.20 -21.72
N ASP A 4 15.81 -63.51 -22.72
CA ASP A 4 14.77 -62.61 -23.27
C ASP A 4 13.88 -61.98 -22.19
N ARG A 5 13.63 -62.70 -21.08
CA ARG A 5 12.88 -62.18 -19.92
C ARG A 5 13.59 -61.05 -19.18
N GLN A 6 14.91 -61.09 -19.09
CA GLN A 6 15.70 -60.03 -18.45
C GLN A 6 15.81 -58.79 -19.34
N TYR A 7 15.80 -58.96 -20.67
CA TYR A 7 15.75 -57.85 -21.61
C TYR A 7 14.40 -57.13 -21.56
N ASP A 8 13.28 -57.87 -21.61
CA ASP A 8 11.93 -57.29 -21.55
C ASP A 8 11.65 -56.55 -20.22
N SER A 9 12.15 -57.09 -19.10
CA SER A 9 12.08 -56.43 -17.79
C SER A 9 12.85 -55.10 -17.75
N ARG A 10 14.08 -55.07 -18.28
CA ARG A 10 14.90 -53.85 -18.32
C ARG A 10 14.31 -52.78 -19.23
N VAL A 11 13.76 -53.18 -20.37
CA VAL A 11 13.08 -52.27 -21.31
C VAL A 11 11.83 -51.68 -20.67
N ARG A 12 11.00 -52.50 -20.00
CA ARG A 12 9.82 -52.01 -19.26
C ARG A 12 10.18 -51.03 -18.15
N ILE A 13 11.21 -51.34 -17.36
CA ILE A 13 11.68 -50.43 -16.29
C ILE A 13 12.19 -49.11 -16.89
N GLY A 14 12.93 -49.17 -17.99
CA GLY A 14 13.40 -47.98 -18.71
C GLY A 14 12.24 -47.11 -19.22
N ILE A 15 11.22 -47.72 -19.84
CA ILE A 15 10.02 -47.02 -20.32
C ILE A 15 9.26 -46.37 -19.16
N ILE A 16 9.04 -47.11 -18.06
CA ILE A 16 8.34 -46.56 -16.88
C ILE A 16 9.11 -45.38 -16.29
N THR A 17 10.44 -45.48 -16.21
CA THR A 17 11.28 -44.40 -15.66
C THR A 17 11.22 -43.16 -16.54
N VAL A 18 11.31 -43.31 -17.86
CA VAL A 18 11.19 -42.20 -18.82
C VAL A 18 9.82 -41.54 -18.74
N ILE A 19 8.74 -42.32 -18.68
CA ILE A 19 7.37 -41.79 -18.53
C ILE A 19 7.24 -41.05 -17.19
N THR A 20 7.79 -41.60 -16.11
CA THR A 20 7.71 -40.99 -14.78
C THR A 20 8.44 -39.64 -14.78
N VAL A 21 9.65 -39.57 -15.33
CA VAL A 21 10.40 -38.31 -15.44
C VAL A 21 9.64 -37.30 -16.31
N LEU A 22 9.14 -37.71 -17.49
CA LEU A 22 8.43 -36.81 -18.41
C LEU A 22 7.10 -36.29 -17.85
N VAL A 23 6.39 -37.06 -17.02
CA VAL A 23 5.11 -36.63 -16.44
C VAL A 23 5.32 -35.84 -15.14
N PHE A 24 6.21 -36.28 -14.25
CA PHE A 24 6.37 -35.64 -12.95
C PHE A 24 7.26 -34.39 -12.99
N SER A 25 8.28 -34.33 -13.86
CA SER A 25 9.16 -33.15 -13.94
C SER A 25 8.42 -31.86 -14.35
N PRO A 26 7.54 -31.84 -15.36
CA PRO A 26 6.76 -30.64 -15.70
C PRO A 26 5.80 -30.23 -14.59
N VAL A 27 5.18 -31.18 -13.89
CA VAL A 27 4.27 -30.90 -12.76
C VAL A 27 5.02 -30.26 -11.60
N ILE A 28 6.22 -30.76 -11.28
CA ILE A 28 7.08 -30.18 -10.24
C ILE A 28 7.55 -28.77 -10.65
N MET A 29 7.93 -28.57 -11.92
CA MET A 29 8.32 -27.25 -12.44
C MET A 29 7.16 -26.23 -12.48
N ALA A 30 5.97 -26.65 -12.90
CA ALA A 30 4.78 -25.79 -12.88
C ALA A 30 4.36 -25.44 -11.45
N GLY A 31 4.43 -26.41 -10.52
CA GLY A 31 4.20 -26.16 -9.10
C GLY A 31 5.20 -25.16 -8.49
N SER A 32 6.49 -25.32 -8.79
CA SER A 32 7.54 -24.45 -8.24
C SER A 32 7.43 -23.01 -8.76
N THR A 33 7.11 -22.81 -10.04
CA THR A 33 6.90 -21.45 -10.59
C THR A 33 5.70 -20.73 -9.98
N ASN A 34 4.61 -21.44 -9.69
CA ASN A 34 3.44 -20.87 -9.02
C ASN A 34 3.74 -20.48 -7.55
N ILE A 35 4.50 -21.31 -6.84
CA ILE A 35 4.94 -21.03 -5.47
C ILE A 35 5.90 -19.83 -5.45
N LEU A 36 6.87 -19.78 -6.36
CA LEU A 36 7.82 -18.68 -6.47
C LEU A 36 7.11 -17.35 -6.75
N ARG A 37 6.14 -17.35 -7.67
CA ARG A 37 5.33 -16.15 -7.98
C ARG A 37 4.51 -15.71 -6.77
N TYR A 38 3.89 -16.65 -6.05
CA TYR A 38 3.16 -16.34 -4.82
C TYR A 38 4.06 -15.72 -3.74
N ILE A 39 5.28 -16.24 -3.57
CA ILE A 39 6.26 -15.65 -2.65
C ILE A 39 6.65 -14.24 -3.10
N GLN A 40 6.94 -14.04 -4.39
CA GLN A 40 7.27 -12.72 -4.94
C GLN A 40 6.13 -11.71 -4.74
N ASP A 41 4.88 -12.10 -5.01
CA ASP A 41 3.69 -11.28 -4.78
C ASP A 41 3.58 -10.86 -3.31
N MET A 42 3.77 -11.79 -2.37
CA MET A 42 3.73 -11.47 -0.93
C MET A 42 4.86 -10.54 -0.52
N ARG A 43 6.06 -10.70 -1.09
CA ARG A 43 7.19 -9.79 -0.83
C ARG A 43 6.88 -8.39 -1.33
N ALA A 44 6.44 -8.26 -2.56
CA ALA A 44 6.04 -6.98 -3.14
C ALA A 44 4.92 -6.31 -2.33
N THR A 45 3.92 -7.09 -1.92
CA THR A 45 2.81 -6.60 -1.08
C THR A 45 3.30 -6.14 0.30
N SER A 46 4.22 -6.88 0.91
CA SER A 46 4.83 -6.49 2.19
C SER A 46 5.62 -5.18 2.06
N VAL A 47 6.41 -5.02 0.99
CA VAL A 47 7.13 -3.77 0.70
C VAL A 47 6.16 -2.62 0.53
N SER A 48 5.12 -2.78 -0.31
CA SER A 48 4.09 -1.77 -0.55
C SER A 48 3.39 -1.34 0.75
N MET A 49 2.90 -2.29 1.55
CA MET A 49 2.18 -1.95 2.79
C MET A 49 3.06 -1.24 3.81
N VAL A 50 4.31 -1.67 3.97
CA VAL A 50 5.22 -1.03 4.93
C VAL A 50 5.65 0.33 4.42
N ASP A 51 5.91 0.46 3.12
CA ASP A 51 6.21 1.76 2.53
C ASP A 51 5.05 2.74 2.68
N GLU A 52 3.81 2.33 2.35
CA GLU A 52 2.56 3.07 2.57
C GLU A 52 2.38 3.50 4.04
N PHE A 53 2.84 2.68 4.99
CA PHE A 53 2.78 3.00 6.40
C PHE A 53 3.88 3.98 6.85
N GLN A 54 5.08 3.82 6.31
CA GLN A 54 6.28 4.50 6.80
C GLN A 54 6.70 5.76 6.04
N GLY A 55 6.41 5.82 4.75
CA GLY A 55 6.88 6.92 3.89
C GLY A 55 8.32 6.69 3.44
N LEU A 56 8.76 5.45 3.24
CA LEU A 56 10.17 5.16 2.97
C LEU A 56 10.61 5.59 1.56
N LEU A 57 9.70 5.59 0.58
CA LEU A 57 9.99 6.03 -0.77
C LEU A 57 9.88 7.55 -0.96
N ASP A 58 9.37 8.27 0.03
CA ASP A 58 9.20 9.72 -0.02
C ASP A 58 9.67 10.36 1.29
N THR A 59 10.92 10.83 1.28
CA THR A 59 11.62 11.33 2.48
C THR A 59 11.01 12.58 3.09
N ASP A 60 10.09 13.24 2.39
CA ASP A 60 9.46 14.48 2.83
C ASP A 60 8.17 14.25 3.62
N HIS A 61 7.84 13.00 3.99
CA HIS A 61 6.54 12.66 4.56
C HIS A 61 6.63 12.02 5.96
N PRO A 62 5.89 12.55 6.96
CA PRO A 62 5.81 11.94 8.27
C PRO A 62 5.14 10.55 8.21
N PRO A 63 5.76 9.50 8.77
CA PRO A 63 5.15 8.17 8.80
C PRO A 63 3.87 8.15 9.64
N PHE A 64 2.89 7.29 9.29
CA PHE A 64 1.78 6.98 10.22
C PHE A 64 2.29 6.31 11.50
N GLY A 65 3.35 5.53 11.36
CA GLY A 65 4.09 4.92 12.45
C GLY A 65 5.40 4.33 11.93
N GLU A 66 6.11 3.63 12.79
CA GLU A 66 7.42 3.10 12.47
C GLU A 66 7.38 1.58 12.37
N LYS A 67 8.06 1.03 11.36
CA LYS A 67 8.29 -0.41 11.33
C LYS A 67 9.18 -0.79 12.53
N PRO A 68 9.04 -2.00 13.06
CA PRO A 68 9.99 -2.50 14.05
C PRO A 68 11.43 -2.44 13.51
N ALA A 69 12.40 -2.12 14.37
CA ALA A 69 13.80 -1.91 13.97
C ALA A 69 14.36 -3.05 13.10
N ASN A 70 14.07 -4.30 13.47
CA ASN A 70 14.55 -5.50 12.79
C ASN A 70 13.58 -6.04 11.71
N PHE A 71 12.50 -5.32 11.42
CA PHE A 71 11.59 -5.70 10.36
C PHE A 71 12.16 -5.27 9.00
N ILE A 72 12.31 -6.22 8.08
CA ILE A 72 12.79 -6.00 6.72
C ILE A 72 11.62 -6.37 5.78
N PRO A 73 11.00 -5.40 5.10
CA PRO A 73 9.87 -5.67 4.20
C PRO A 73 10.22 -6.72 3.14
N GLY A 74 9.33 -7.70 2.96
CA GLY A 74 9.55 -8.82 2.04
C GLY A 74 10.56 -9.89 2.50
N LEU A 75 11.26 -9.71 3.62
CA LEU A 75 12.17 -10.72 4.18
C LEU A 75 11.75 -11.18 5.58
N SER A 76 11.31 -10.27 6.44
CA SER A 76 10.78 -10.60 7.76
C SER A 76 9.41 -11.26 7.66
N LEU A 77 9.15 -12.15 8.63
CA LEU A 77 7.83 -12.74 8.81
C LEU A 77 6.81 -11.65 9.18
N PRO A 78 5.70 -11.49 8.43
CA PRO A 78 4.67 -10.50 8.74
C PRO A 78 4.10 -10.61 10.17
N GLU A 79 4.21 -11.78 10.79
CA GLU A 79 3.78 -12.05 12.17
C GLU A 79 4.63 -11.34 13.21
N TRP A 80 5.83 -10.87 12.85
CA TRP A 80 6.68 -10.07 13.73
C TRP A 80 6.23 -8.60 13.78
N TRP A 81 5.23 -8.24 12.99
CA TRP A 81 4.65 -6.91 13.00
C TRP A 81 3.78 -6.69 14.25
N PRO A 82 3.87 -5.52 14.90
CA PRO A 82 3.10 -5.25 16.11
C PRO A 82 1.60 -5.13 15.80
N ALA A 83 0.79 -5.55 16.77
CA ALA A 83 -0.67 -5.42 16.67
C ALA A 83 -1.12 -3.95 16.59
N ASP A 84 -0.37 -3.06 17.24
CA ASP A 84 -0.55 -1.61 17.20
C ASP A 84 0.76 -0.94 16.77
N PRO A 85 0.89 -0.56 15.48
CA PRO A 85 2.11 0.02 14.95
C PRO A 85 2.11 1.56 15.02
N ILE A 86 1.01 2.19 15.44
CA ILE A 86 0.86 3.65 15.46
C ILE A 86 1.24 4.17 16.85
N PRO A 87 2.30 4.99 16.98
CA PRO A 87 2.67 5.59 18.24
C PRO A 87 1.56 6.51 18.80
N ALA A 88 1.42 6.54 20.12
CA ALA A 88 0.32 7.25 20.81
C ALA A 88 0.27 8.75 20.45
N GLU A 89 1.44 9.37 20.29
CA GLU A 89 1.62 10.77 19.92
C GLU A 89 1.15 11.09 18.50
N ARG A 90 1.06 10.10 17.60
CA ARG A 90 0.58 10.29 16.22
C ARG A 90 -0.93 10.11 16.08
N VAL A 91 -1.58 9.47 17.05
CA VAL A 91 -3.02 9.18 17.04
C VAL A 91 -3.88 10.43 16.78
N PRO A 92 -3.64 11.60 17.42
CA PRO A 92 -4.43 12.80 17.15
C PRO A 92 -4.36 13.26 15.68
N ALA A 93 -3.16 13.24 15.09
CA ALA A 93 -2.94 13.64 13.70
C ALA A 93 -3.65 12.70 12.71
N VAL A 94 -3.56 11.39 12.95
CA VAL A 94 -4.28 10.38 12.14
C VAL A 94 -5.79 10.57 12.24
N LYS A 95 -6.33 10.79 13.45
CA LYS A 95 -7.76 11.05 13.63
C LYS A 95 -8.24 12.33 12.95
N LYS A 96 -7.42 13.40 12.97
CA LYS A 96 -7.71 14.65 12.27
C LYS A 96 -7.76 14.44 10.76
N ALA A 97 -6.77 13.76 10.19
CA ALA A 97 -6.73 13.40 8.77
C ALA A 97 -7.95 12.54 8.36
N ILE A 98 -8.33 11.53 9.16
CA ILE A 98 -9.53 10.72 8.93
C ILE A 98 -10.79 11.59 8.90
N SER A 99 -10.92 12.55 9.81
CA SER A 99 -12.08 13.45 9.85
C SER A 99 -12.21 14.24 8.54
N VAL A 100 -11.10 14.83 8.07
CA VAL A 100 -11.07 15.59 6.82
C VAL A 100 -11.36 14.69 5.61
N TYR A 101 -10.66 13.55 5.50
CA TYR A 101 -10.89 12.57 4.44
C TYR A 101 -12.35 12.13 4.39
N ASN A 102 -12.92 11.73 5.54
CA ASN A 102 -14.30 11.27 5.61
C ASN A 102 -15.31 12.38 5.25
N SER A 103 -15.05 13.63 5.63
CA SER A 103 -15.92 14.76 5.27
C SER A 103 -16.00 14.98 3.75
N ARG A 104 -14.91 14.63 3.07
CA ARG A 104 -14.75 14.73 1.62
C ARG A 104 -15.36 13.53 0.90
N ILE A 105 -14.86 12.32 1.21
CA ILE A 105 -15.28 11.09 0.52
C ILE A 105 -16.75 10.74 0.77
N ARG A 106 -17.32 11.10 1.93
CA ARG A 106 -18.71 10.72 2.28
C ARG A 106 -19.74 11.25 1.27
N LYS A 107 -19.47 12.38 0.61
CA LYS A 107 -20.37 12.96 -0.38
C LYS A 107 -20.44 12.11 -1.66
N LEU A 108 -19.33 11.50 -2.04
CA LEU A 108 -19.20 10.72 -3.27
C LEU A 108 -19.45 9.23 -3.00
N TYR A 109 -18.83 8.71 -1.94
CA TYR A 109 -18.79 7.29 -1.61
C TYR A 109 -18.91 7.06 -0.09
N PRO A 110 -20.11 7.14 0.49
CA PRO A 110 -20.30 7.02 1.95
C PRO A 110 -19.78 5.70 2.54
N GLY A 111 -19.83 4.61 1.76
CA GLY A 111 -19.29 3.29 2.14
C GLY A 111 -17.76 3.23 2.28
N TRP A 112 -17.05 4.23 1.77
CA TRP A 112 -15.58 4.31 1.77
C TRP A 112 -15.01 5.11 2.94
N THR A 113 -15.86 5.50 3.89
CA THR A 113 -15.39 6.13 5.12
C THR A 113 -14.60 5.16 6.00
N VAL A 114 -13.52 5.66 6.58
CA VAL A 114 -12.60 4.89 7.43
C VAL A 114 -12.72 5.31 8.89
N THR A 115 -12.36 4.41 9.79
CA THR A 115 -12.20 4.72 11.22
C THR A 115 -10.76 4.51 11.64
N TYR A 116 -10.34 5.16 12.71
CA TYR A 116 -9.00 4.94 13.29
C TYR A 116 -8.75 3.45 13.56
N GLU A 117 -9.71 2.75 14.16
CA GLU A 117 -9.61 1.31 14.43
C GLU A 117 -9.54 0.45 13.17
N SER A 118 -10.13 0.88 12.05
CA SER A 118 -10.00 0.16 10.78
C SER A 118 -8.59 0.28 10.21
N VAL A 119 -8.03 1.50 10.17
CA VAL A 119 -6.67 1.78 9.68
C VAL A 119 -5.63 1.11 10.57
N LYS A 120 -5.74 1.28 11.89
CA LYS A 120 -4.88 0.65 12.89
C LYS A 120 -4.86 -0.88 12.74
N ARG A 121 -6.03 -1.51 12.57
CA ARG A 121 -6.07 -2.97 12.37
C ARG A 121 -5.48 -3.38 11.04
N ALA A 122 -5.76 -2.65 9.96
CA ALA A 122 -5.29 -2.98 8.61
C ALA A 122 -3.76 -2.99 8.51
N TYR A 123 -3.11 -1.97 9.07
CA TYR A 123 -1.65 -1.87 9.09
C TYR A 123 -1.00 -2.48 10.32
N GLY A 124 -1.77 -2.92 11.32
CA GLY A 124 -1.28 -3.57 12.54
C GLY A 124 -1.56 -5.07 12.55
N ARG A 125 -2.45 -5.50 13.46
CA ARG A 125 -2.77 -6.93 13.66
C ARG A 125 -3.20 -7.71 12.42
N ASN A 126 -3.73 -7.05 11.39
CA ASN A 126 -4.16 -7.70 10.14
C ASN A 126 -3.11 -7.61 9.02
N LEU A 127 -1.92 -7.06 9.25
CA LEU A 127 -0.89 -6.91 8.23
C LEU A 127 -0.58 -8.24 7.52
N ALA A 128 -0.30 -9.30 8.30
CA ALA A 128 -0.02 -10.63 7.77
C ALA A 128 -1.17 -11.18 6.92
N TYR A 129 -2.41 -10.99 7.36
CA TYR A 129 -3.58 -11.37 6.59
C TYR A 129 -3.68 -10.58 5.28
N ASN A 130 -3.49 -9.27 5.33
CA ASN A 130 -3.57 -8.37 4.17
C ASN A 130 -2.47 -8.65 3.13
N ILE A 131 -1.25 -8.99 3.58
CA ILE A 131 -0.15 -9.41 2.70
C ILE A 131 -0.52 -10.70 1.95
N ARG A 132 -1.01 -11.72 2.67
CA ARG A 132 -1.41 -13.01 2.07
C ARG A 132 -2.58 -12.86 1.09
N HIS A 133 -3.46 -11.88 1.32
CA HIS A 133 -4.63 -11.59 0.50
C HIS A 133 -4.42 -10.38 -0.43
N ARG A 134 -3.16 -10.11 -0.81
CA ARG A 134 -2.77 -9.18 -1.90
C ARG A 134 -3.31 -7.76 -1.75
N TRP A 135 -3.22 -7.16 -0.55
CA TRP A 135 -3.57 -5.76 -0.23
C TRP A 135 -3.99 -4.87 -1.41
N GLN A 136 -5.28 -4.92 -1.76
CA GLN A 136 -5.82 -4.37 -3.00
C GLN A 136 -6.15 -2.88 -2.91
N LEU A 137 -6.12 -2.18 -4.03
CA LEU A 137 -6.52 -0.75 -4.17
C LEU A 137 -7.97 -0.48 -3.78
N GLY A 138 -8.87 -1.47 -3.92
CA GLY A 138 -10.26 -1.37 -3.48
C GLY A 138 -10.49 -1.37 -1.96
N ARG A 139 -9.42 -1.33 -1.15
CA ARG A 139 -9.50 -1.23 0.31
C ARG A 139 -9.57 0.24 0.70
N LYS A 140 -10.65 0.64 1.36
CA LYS A 140 -10.85 2.01 1.84
C LYS A 140 -9.72 2.52 2.76
N GLU A 141 -9.13 1.66 3.59
CA GLU A 141 -7.99 2.04 4.44
C GLU A 141 -6.74 2.31 3.61
N LYS A 142 -6.53 1.58 2.50
CA LYS A 142 -5.45 1.86 1.53
C LYS A 142 -5.68 3.20 0.86
N GLN A 143 -6.90 3.46 0.37
CA GLN A 143 -7.22 4.74 -0.27
C GLN A 143 -7.05 5.94 0.65
N PHE A 144 -7.41 5.80 1.93
CA PHE A 144 -7.12 6.82 2.92
C PHE A 144 -5.61 7.11 3.03
N VAL A 145 -4.78 6.08 3.13
CA VAL A 145 -3.32 6.24 3.24
C VAL A 145 -2.71 6.83 1.97
N VAL A 146 -3.18 6.42 0.80
CA VAL A 146 -2.79 7.01 -0.50
C VAL A 146 -3.20 8.48 -0.56
N TRP A 147 -4.44 8.81 -0.21
CA TRP A 147 -4.92 10.19 -0.18
C TRP A 147 -4.06 11.07 0.72
N CYS A 148 -3.69 10.57 1.91
CA CYS A 148 -2.82 11.30 2.83
C CYS A 148 -1.46 11.67 2.22
N ARG A 149 -0.93 10.85 1.32
CA ARG A 149 0.37 11.04 0.67
C ARG A 149 0.29 11.91 -0.58
N ASN A 150 -0.83 11.87 -1.28
CA ASN A 150 -1.01 12.71 -2.44
C ASN A 150 -0.90 14.19 -2.06
N ASP A 151 -0.38 14.96 -2.99
CA ASP A 151 -0.40 16.42 -2.97
C ASP A 151 -1.80 16.94 -2.61
N ALA A 152 -1.82 17.91 -1.72
CA ALA A 152 -3.04 18.59 -1.34
C ALA A 152 -3.48 19.47 -2.50
N ASP A 153 -4.68 19.21 -2.99
CA ASP A 153 -5.30 20.03 -4.00
C ASP A 153 -5.77 21.37 -3.39
N LEU A 154 -4.87 22.35 -3.40
CA LEU A 154 -4.99 23.62 -2.70
C LEU A 154 -5.11 24.80 -3.66
N VAL A 155 -5.85 25.79 -3.21
CA VAL A 155 -5.95 27.11 -3.84
C VAL A 155 -5.73 28.22 -2.82
N TYR A 156 -5.33 29.40 -3.28
CA TYR A 156 -5.22 30.59 -2.43
C TYR A 156 -6.60 31.04 -1.94
N ARG A 157 -6.76 31.18 -0.61
CA ARG A 157 -8.03 31.57 0.03
C ARG A 157 -8.40 33.03 -0.22
N HIS A 158 -7.39 33.87 -0.38
CA HIS A 158 -7.46 35.29 -0.67
C HIS A 158 -6.23 35.68 -1.49
N PRO A 159 -6.17 36.88 -2.10
CA PRO A 159 -4.96 37.34 -2.76
C PRO A 159 -3.78 37.39 -1.78
N VAL A 160 -2.60 36.99 -2.23
CA VAL A 160 -1.37 36.97 -1.44
C VAL A 160 -0.21 37.39 -2.34
N VAL A 161 0.71 38.20 -1.79
CA VAL A 161 1.99 38.49 -2.45
C VAL A 161 3.06 37.60 -1.83
N MET A 162 3.70 36.75 -2.62
CA MET A 162 4.80 35.87 -2.22
C MET A 162 5.92 36.02 -3.23
N GLN A 163 7.15 36.25 -2.76
CA GLN A 163 8.34 36.37 -3.62
C GLN A 163 8.16 37.34 -4.81
N ASP A 164 7.54 38.51 -4.55
CA ASP A 164 7.23 39.55 -5.54
C ASP A 164 6.19 39.16 -6.62
N GLU A 165 5.54 38.00 -6.49
CA GLU A 165 4.42 37.56 -7.32
C GLU A 165 3.08 37.73 -6.58
N LEU A 166 2.07 38.26 -7.29
CA LEU A 166 0.69 38.35 -6.79
C LEU A 166 -0.07 37.09 -7.19
N HIS A 167 -0.39 36.26 -6.21
CA HIS A 167 -1.32 35.16 -6.40
C HIS A 167 -2.75 35.61 -6.13
N HIS A 168 -3.66 35.19 -7.00
CA HIS A 168 -5.07 35.51 -6.92
C HIS A 168 -5.84 34.48 -6.10
N LYS A 169 -6.95 34.93 -5.49
CA LYS A 169 -7.89 34.01 -4.85
C LYS A 169 -8.36 32.93 -5.84
N ASN A 170 -8.42 31.69 -5.37
CA ASN A 170 -8.77 30.48 -6.13
C ASN A 170 -7.76 30.04 -7.19
N GLU A 171 -6.61 30.71 -7.31
CA GLU A 171 -5.48 30.20 -8.08
C GLU A 171 -4.93 28.92 -7.43
N ARG A 172 -4.54 27.93 -8.23
CA ARG A 172 -3.96 26.67 -7.73
C ARG A 172 -2.56 26.91 -7.19
N VAL A 173 -2.24 26.23 -6.10
CA VAL A 173 -0.88 26.22 -5.54
C VAL A 173 -0.01 25.28 -6.39
N GLU A 174 1.12 25.78 -6.91
CA GLU A 174 1.99 25.00 -7.81
C GLU A 174 2.74 23.88 -7.09
N TYR A 175 3.18 24.12 -5.85
CA TYR A 175 3.94 23.17 -5.02
C TYR A 175 3.24 22.95 -3.68
N PRO A 176 2.09 22.25 -3.67
CA PRO A 176 1.36 22.02 -2.43
C PRO A 176 2.09 20.99 -1.54
N PRO A 177 1.87 21.04 -0.20
CA PRO A 177 2.24 19.95 0.68
C PRO A 177 1.31 18.74 0.47
N THR A 178 1.60 17.61 1.10
CA THR A 178 0.66 16.48 1.14
C THR A 178 -0.64 16.82 1.87
N ASN A 179 -1.70 16.04 1.61
CA ASN A 179 -2.94 16.15 2.36
C ASN A 179 -2.74 15.96 3.88
N PHE A 180 -1.86 15.04 4.29
CA PHE A 180 -1.59 14.80 5.71
C PHE A 180 -0.90 15.99 6.37
N ASP A 181 0.11 16.57 5.73
CA ASP A 181 0.85 17.73 6.25
C ASP A 181 -0.03 18.98 6.30
N TYR A 182 -0.80 19.24 5.24
CA TYR A 182 -1.73 20.36 5.20
C TYR A 182 -2.75 20.28 6.34
N VAL A 183 -3.39 19.12 6.51
CA VAL A 183 -4.42 18.94 7.53
C VAL A 183 -3.85 19.03 8.94
N ASN A 184 -2.62 18.57 9.15
CA ASN A 184 -2.01 18.54 10.47
C ASN A 184 -1.15 19.77 10.81
N ASP A 185 -1.03 20.74 9.90
CA ASP A 185 -0.33 21.99 10.19
C ASP A 185 -0.94 22.70 11.42
N THR A 186 -0.09 22.97 12.39
CA THR A 186 -0.38 23.75 13.61
C THR A 186 0.42 25.05 13.66
N SER A 187 1.40 25.22 12.76
CA SER A 187 2.26 26.40 12.70
C SER A 187 1.60 27.59 11.99
N GLY A 188 0.55 27.32 11.21
CA GLY A 188 -0.09 28.32 10.36
C GLY A 188 0.66 28.57 9.05
N LYS A 189 1.62 27.71 8.70
CA LYS A 189 2.36 27.73 7.43
C LYS A 189 1.42 27.75 6.23
N TYR A 190 0.27 27.07 6.31
CA TYR A 190 -0.69 26.96 5.21
C TYR A 190 -1.99 27.76 5.43
N LYS A 191 -1.96 28.79 6.29
CA LYS A 191 -3.13 29.60 6.66
C LYS A 191 -3.82 30.28 5.47
N ASP A 192 -3.04 30.64 4.45
CA ASP A 192 -3.48 31.38 3.28
C ASP A 192 -4.07 30.46 2.20
N TYR A 193 -4.04 29.14 2.42
CA TYR A 193 -4.55 28.14 1.49
C TYR A 193 -5.87 27.56 1.97
N THR A 194 -6.64 27.05 1.02
CA THR A 194 -7.80 26.21 1.28
C THR A 194 -7.87 25.12 0.24
N PHE A 195 -8.53 24.03 0.58
CA PHE A 195 -8.79 23.00 -0.39
C PHE A 195 -9.61 23.50 -1.58
N TRP A 196 -9.26 23.05 -2.78
CA TRP A 196 -10.11 23.24 -3.95
C TRP A 196 -11.47 22.56 -3.71
N SER A 197 -12.54 23.24 -4.13
CA SER A 197 -13.93 22.86 -3.84
C SER A 197 -14.63 22.17 -5.01
N SER A 198 -14.02 22.14 -6.20
CA SER A 198 -14.53 21.46 -7.39
C SER A 198 -14.03 20.00 -7.39
N TRP A 199 -14.92 19.08 -7.04
CA TRP A 199 -14.63 17.64 -6.87
C TRP A 199 -14.88 16.81 -8.14
N ASP A 200 -14.86 17.44 -9.33
CA ASP A 200 -15.05 16.70 -10.59
C ASP A 200 -13.82 15.87 -10.99
N ASP A 201 -12.65 16.10 -10.36
CA ASP A 201 -11.36 15.46 -10.71
C ASP A 201 -10.78 14.60 -9.58
N ILE A 202 -11.56 13.75 -8.90
CA ILE A 202 -10.94 12.50 -8.43
C ILE A 202 -10.68 11.73 -9.70
N ASP A 203 -9.44 11.78 -10.17
CA ASP A 203 -8.97 11.02 -11.31
C ASP A 203 -9.26 9.53 -11.04
N THR A 204 -10.37 9.07 -11.63
CA THR A 204 -10.86 7.71 -11.50
C THR A 204 -10.21 6.78 -12.53
N ASP A 205 -9.23 7.30 -13.28
CA ASP A 205 -8.53 6.55 -14.32
C ASP A 205 -7.57 5.48 -13.76
N TYR A 206 -7.56 5.28 -12.43
CA TYR A 206 -6.86 4.18 -11.73
C TYR A 206 -7.80 3.15 -11.06
N TYR A 207 -9.07 3.07 -11.47
CA TYR A 207 -10.01 2.02 -11.04
C TYR A 207 -10.11 0.83 -12.01
#